data_AF-A0A3R8ZL94-F1
#
_entry.id   AF-A0A3R8ZL94-F1
#
_cell.length_a   1.000
_cell.length_b   1.000
_cell.length_c   1.000
_cell.angle_alpha   90.00
_cell.angle_beta   90.00
_cell.angle_gamma   90.00
#
_symmetry.space_group_name_H-M   'P 1'
#
loop_
_entity.id
_entity.type
_entity.pdbx_description
1 polymer ?
#
loop_
_entity_poly.entity_id
_entity_poly.type
_entity_poly.pdbx_seq_one_letter_code
_entity_poly.pdbx_strand_id
1 'polypeptide(L)'
;MAIISHLAPEKRGVQRLKTVRIQQGRLTTTELAATLGVEKARIPQMVQAGVFGPRSPRGRERSYDWFSADDVGKAQAVLADRMFASTWAKRIGLNPIDVCQLVGSGLVKAAADPIATAIFPTKLQIDTQSRVQLEVDVLARVQFSQPCEDWISIPRAFTIIGGSHKPWGPVIRAAIGGSLPYGLRCFEGARLNFRRLHIHRFLVEDMRRRGVCGMPQVYSASAACFGSHYPEAMTRTEVETYLNCYPAEVSRLVAMGEIDVIALDPMMARSSSVEKFGAKYISMREMAALYAMPPILARFMMLEAGVKRSKNGFWNRADLRGGGVFEALISRQLIVGVWEMPGPPKALQRPRNWPSPREEASSRLVFMRPS
;
A
#
# COMPACT_ATOMS: atom_id res chain seq x y z
N MET A 1 -42.77 -45.63 41.95
CA MET A 1 -41.71 -45.08 42.82
C MET A 1 -40.37 -45.42 42.22
N ALA A 2 -39.74 -44.46 41.54
CA ALA A 2 -38.37 -44.58 41.04
C ALA A 2 -37.51 -43.59 41.82
N ILE A 3 -36.45 -44.13 42.43
CA ILE A 3 -35.59 -43.46 43.40
C ILE A 3 -34.80 -42.36 42.68
N ILE A 4 -35.03 -41.13 43.12
CA ILE A 4 -34.24 -39.95 42.75
C ILE A 4 -32.81 -40.19 43.25
N SER A 5 -31.91 -40.59 42.36
CA SER A 5 -30.50 -40.73 42.70
C SER A 5 -29.95 -39.37 43.11
N HIS A 6 -29.37 -39.32 44.31
CA HIS A 6 -28.70 -38.18 44.92
C HIS A 6 -27.70 -37.50 43.95
N LEU A 7 -28.15 -36.39 43.37
CA LEU A 7 -27.31 -35.45 42.63
C LEU A 7 -26.46 -34.65 43.62
N ALA A 8 -25.15 -34.65 43.40
CA ALA A 8 -24.17 -33.91 44.20
C ALA A 8 -24.53 -32.42 44.35
N PRO A 9 -24.37 -31.78 45.54
CA PRO A 9 -24.90 -30.45 45.82
C PRO A 9 -24.09 -29.27 45.23
N GLU A 10 -23.00 -29.51 44.50
CA GLU A 10 -21.93 -28.50 44.37
C GLU A 10 -22.03 -27.52 43.18
N LYS A 11 -23.04 -27.60 42.32
CA LYS A 11 -23.14 -26.70 41.14
C LYS A 11 -24.52 -26.06 41.00
N ARG A 12 -24.86 -25.12 41.89
CA ARG A 12 -26.13 -24.37 41.80
C ARG A 12 -26.10 -23.26 40.74
N GLY A 13 -27.26 -23.08 40.08
CA GLY A 13 -27.63 -21.94 39.23
C GLY A 13 -26.83 -21.80 37.93
N VAL A 14 -25.84 -20.90 37.94
CA VAL A 14 -25.15 -20.41 36.74
C VAL A 14 -24.21 -21.44 36.13
N GLN A 15 -23.46 -22.19 36.95
CA GLN A 15 -22.54 -23.21 36.45
C GLN A 15 -23.29 -24.38 35.79
N ARG A 16 -24.43 -24.81 36.37
CA ARG A 16 -25.29 -25.82 35.76
C ARG A 16 -25.84 -25.36 34.41
N LEU A 17 -26.36 -24.13 34.34
CA LEU A 17 -26.87 -23.55 33.09
C LEU A 17 -25.75 -23.43 32.02
N LYS A 18 -24.54 -23.05 32.43
CA LYS A 18 -23.36 -23.01 31.55
C LYS A 18 -23.06 -24.40 31.00
N THR A 19 -23.01 -25.44 31.84
CA THR A 19 -22.75 -26.82 31.41
C THR A 19 -23.81 -27.34 30.46
N VAL A 20 -25.10 -27.10 30.74
CA VAL A 20 -26.21 -27.49 29.86
C VAL A 20 -26.10 -26.80 28.50
N ARG A 21 -25.77 -25.51 28.47
CA ARG A 21 -25.62 -24.76 27.21
C ARG A 21 -24.42 -25.22 26.39
N ILE A 22 -23.30 -25.56 27.04
CA ILE A 22 -22.14 -26.18 26.39
C ILE A 22 -22.51 -27.56 25.82
N GLN A 23 -23.23 -28.40 26.59
CA GLN A 23 -23.72 -29.70 26.13
C GLN A 23 -24.69 -29.58 24.94
N GLN A 24 -25.46 -28.49 24.87
CA GLN A 24 -26.32 -28.16 23.73
C GLN A 24 -25.57 -27.51 22.54
N GLY A 25 -24.23 -27.46 22.60
CA GLY A 25 -23.40 -26.88 21.53
C GLY A 25 -23.53 -25.37 21.38
N ARG A 26 -24.04 -24.66 22.40
CA ARG A 26 -24.14 -23.19 22.35
C ARG A 26 -22.80 -22.57 22.66
N LEU A 27 -22.44 -21.56 21.86
CA LEU A 27 -21.21 -20.80 21.97
C LEU A 27 -21.43 -19.53 22.77
N THR A 28 -20.43 -19.14 23.54
CA THR A 28 -20.33 -17.81 24.13
C THR A 28 -19.90 -16.76 23.10
N THR A 29 -20.02 -15.48 23.43
CA THR A 29 -19.51 -14.38 22.58
C THR A 29 -18.03 -14.55 22.18
N THR A 30 -17.19 -15.04 23.10
CA THR A 30 -15.76 -15.22 22.84
C THR A 30 -15.52 -16.37 21.86
N GLU A 31 -16.21 -17.50 22.07
CA GLU A 31 -16.11 -18.66 21.18
C GLU A 31 -16.67 -18.35 19.80
N LEU A 32 -17.82 -17.68 19.73
CA LEU A 32 -18.38 -17.24 18.45
C LEU A 32 -17.42 -16.32 17.70
N ALA A 33 -16.84 -15.33 18.39
CA ALA A 33 -15.86 -14.43 17.78
C ALA A 33 -14.65 -15.19 17.22
N ALA A 34 -14.15 -16.19 17.96
CA ALA A 34 -13.06 -17.05 17.51
C ALA A 34 -13.47 -17.90 16.30
N THR A 35 -14.66 -18.51 16.32
CA THR A 35 -15.19 -19.31 15.21
C THR A 35 -15.38 -18.49 13.94
N LEU A 36 -15.81 -17.23 14.07
CA LEU A 36 -16.00 -16.31 12.95
C LEU A 36 -14.72 -15.59 12.51
N GLY A 37 -13.62 -15.70 13.28
CA GLY A 37 -12.39 -14.97 13.01
C GLY A 37 -12.51 -13.44 13.13
N VAL A 38 -13.40 -12.94 13.99
CA VAL A 38 -13.64 -11.51 14.19
C VAL A 38 -13.29 -11.05 15.60
N GLU A 39 -13.04 -9.75 15.77
CA GLU A 39 -12.84 -9.16 17.09
C GLU A 39 -14.11 -9.32 17.95
N LYS A 40 -13.94 -9.66 19.24
CA LYS A 40 -15.06 -9.83 20.19
C LYS A 40 -15.98 -8.61 20.27
N ALA A 41 -15.44 -7.40 20.08
CA ALA A 41 -16.20 -6.15 20.06
C ALA A 41 -17.22 -6.06 18.92
N ARG A 42 -17.10 -6.90 17.88
CA ARG A 42 -18.00 -6.93 16.72
C ARG A 42 -19.26 -7.74 16.96
N ILE A 43 -19.23 -8.70 17.89
CA ILE A 43 -20.41 -9.53 18.16
C ILE A 43 -21.59 -8.70 18.71
N PRO A 44 -21.40 -7.76 19.65
CA PRO A 44 -22.48 -6.84 20.05
C PRO A 44 -23.03 -6.01 18.88
N GLN A 45 -22.17 -5.57 17.96
CA GLN A 45 -22.61 -4.81 16.77
C GLN A 45 -23.43 -5.68 15.82
N MET A 46 -23.07 -6.97 15.65
CA MET A 46 -23.86 -7.93 14.88
C MET A 46 -25.24 -8.19 15.52
N VAL A 47 -25.30 -8.25 16.87
CA VAL A 47 -26.58 -8.34 17.60
C VAL A 47 -27.43 -7.09 17.34
N GLN A 48 -26.84 -5.90 17.45
CA GLN A 48 -27.55 -4.63 17.20
C GLN A 48 -28.00 -4.48 15.75
N ALA A 49 -27.21 -4.97 14.79
CA ALA A 49 -27.55 -4.97 13.38
C ALA A 49 -28.57 -6.05 12.99
N GLY A 50 -29.06 -6.86 13.94
CA GLY A 50 -30.11 -7.83 13.72
C GLY A 50 -29.67 -9.15 13.05
N VAL A 51 -28.37 -9.43 12.94
CA VAL A 51 -27.82 -10.64 12.29
C VAL A 51 -28.42 -11.93 12.86
N PHE A 52 -28.66 -11.95 14.16
CA PHE A 52 -29.11 -13.12 14.91
C PHE A 52 -30.62 -13.16 15.15
N GLY A 53 -31.38 -12.23 14.56
CA GLY A 53 -32.80 -12.06 14.82
C GLY A 53 -33.12 -11.44 16.19
N PRO A 54 -34.42 -11.40 16.57
CA PRO A 54 -34.86 -10.81 17.82
C PRO A 54 -34.29 -11.57 19.02
N ARG A 55 -33.71 -10.83 19.98
CA ARG A 55 -33.19 -11.41 21.22
C ARG A 55 -33.91 -10.81 22.42
N SER A 56 -34.11 -11.63 23.45
CA SER A 56 -34.71 -11.16 24.70
C SER A 56 -33.88 -9.99 25.25
N PRO A 57 -34.52 -8.87 25.60
CA PRO A 57 -33.81 -7.70 26.09
C PRO A 57 -32.99 -8.06 27.33
N ARG A 58 -31.78 -7.50 27.42
CA ARG A 58 -30.96 -7.62 28.62
C ARG A 58 -31.71 -6.96 29.77
N GLY A 59 -32.01 -7.72 30.83
CA GLY A 59 -32.51 -7.16 32.08
C GLY A 59 -31.45 -6.26 32.77
N ARG A 60 -31.76 -5.73 33.96
CA ARG A 60 -30.81 -4.95 34.78
C ARG A 60 -29.53 -5.71 35.16
N GLU A 61 -29.52 -7.04 35.04
CA GLU A 61 -28.37 -7.89 35.35
C GLU A 61 -27.52 -8.23 34.12
N ARG A 62 -26.23 -8.50 34.35
CA ARG A 62 -25.23 -8.84 33.33
C ARG A 62 -25.56 -10.20 32.68
N SER A 63 -26.36 -10.19 31.61
CA SER A 63 -26.70 -11.40 30.86
C SER A 63 -25.60 -11.78 29.88
N TYR A 64 -25.17 -13.05 29.88
CA TYR A 64 -24.30 -13.60 28.86
C TYR A 64 -25.13 -14.05 27.66
N ASP A 65 -24.80 -13.54 26.47
CA ASP A 65 -25.41 -14.01 25.22
C ASP A 65 -24.82 -15.36 24.82
N TRP A 66 -25.71 -16.28 24.46
CA TRP A 66 -25.35 -17.62 23.97
C TRP A 66 -25.87 -17.78 22.54
N PHE A 67 -25.07 -18.38 21.69
CA PHE A 67 -25.28 -18.47 20.26
C PHE A 67 -25.37 -19.93 19.84
N SER A 68 -26.37 -20.25 19.04
CA SER A 68 -26.59 -21.58 18.45
C SER A 68 -25.74 -21.79 17.19
N ALA A 69 -25.73 -23.00 16.65
CA ALA A 69 -25.12 -23.28 15.35
C ALA A 69 -25.81 -22.50 14.20
N ASP A 70 -27.12 -22.26 14.30
CA ASP A 70 -27.86 -21.44 13.33
C ASP A 70 -27.40 -19.96 13.36
N ASP A 71 -27.14 -19.43 14.55
CA ASP A 71 -26.55 -18.09 14.72
C ASP A 71 -25.17 -18.00 14.03
N VAL A 72 -24.36 -19.05 14.13
CA VAL A 72 -23.05 -19.13 13.45
C VAL A 72 -23.26 -19.09 11.94
N GLY A 73 -24.18 -19.90 11.40
CA GLY A 73 -24.49 -19.96 9.97
C GLY A 73 -24.96 -18.60 9.42
N LYS A 74 -25.83 -17.90 10.14
CA LYS A 74 -26.29 -16.55 9.79
C LYS A 74 -25.14 -15.54 9.74
N ALA A 75 -24.29 -15.53 10.76
CA ALA A 75 -23.14 -14.63 10.79
C ALA A 75 -22.10 -14.96 9.71
N GLN A 76 -21.87 -16.24 9.43
CA GLN A 76 -20.99 -16.69 8.35
C GLN A 76 -21.53 -16.28 6.99
N ALA A 77 -22.82 -16.46 6.71
CA ALA A 77 -23.44 -16.05 5.45
C ALA A 77 -23.27 -14.55 5.21
N VAL A 78 -23.50 -13.73 6.24
CA VAL A 78 -23.26 -12.29 6.18
C VAL A 78 -21.78 -12.01 5.85
N LEU A 79 -20.84 -12.69 6.49
CA LEU A 79 -19.39 -12.50 6.28
C LEU A 79 -18.82 -13.10 4.99
N ALA A 80 -19.49 -14.06 4.34
CA ALA A 80 -18.91 -14.89 3.29
C ALA A 80 -18.61 -14.11 2.00
N ASP A 81 -19.48 -13.19 1.61
CA ASP A 81 -19.42 -12.55 0.29
C ASP A 81 -18.58 -11.26 0.28
N ARG A 82 -17.75 -11.04 1.30
CA ARG A 82 -16.98 -9.80 1.43
C ARG A 82 -15.57 -10.00 1.95
N MET A 83 -14.75 -8.98 1.70
CA MET A 83 -13.39 -8.91 2.22
C MET A 83 -13.06 -7.46 2.56
N PHE A 84 -12.26 -7.21 3.60
CA PHE A 84 -11.72 -5.88 3.82
C PHE A 84 -10.76 -5.49 2.70
N ALA A 85 -10.90 -4.27 2.19
CA ALA A 85 -10.02 -3.72 1.16
C ALA A 85 -8.54 -3.80 1.56
N SER A 86 -8.22 -3.55 2.84
CA SER A 86 -6.85 -3.64 3.37
C SER A 86 -6.28 -5.05 3.36
N THR A 87 -7.10 -6.07 3.61
CA THR A 87 -6.70 -7.49 3.54
C THR A 87 -6.41 -7.88 2.09
N TRP A 88 -7.29 -7.48 1.18
CA TRP A 88 -7.10 -7.75 -0.25
C TRP A 88 -5.89 -7.01 -0.82
N ALA A 89 -5.71 -5.73 -0.47
CA ALA A 89 -4.57 -4.91 -0.86
C ALA A 89 -3.24 -5.63 -0.57
N LYS A 90 -3.06 -6.12 0.67
CA LYS A 90 -1.88 -6.90 1.06
C LYS A 90 -1.68 -8.14 0.18
N ARG A 91 -2.76 -8.88 -0.11
CA ARG A 91 -2.72 -10.11 -0.92
C ARG A 91 -2.23 -9.84 -2.36
N ILE A 92 -2.73 -8.77 -2.97
CA ILE A 92 -2.44 -8.43 -4.37
C ILE A 92 -1.24 -7.49 -4.53
N GLY A 93 -0.59 -7.11 -3.44
CA GLY A 93 0.58 -6.22 -3.44
C GLY A 93 0.25 -4.73 -3.59
N LEU A 94 -0.97 -4.29 -3.32
CA LEU A 94 -1.34 -2.88 -3.38
C LEU A 94 -1.41 -2.24 -1.99
N ASN A 95 -1.41 -0.90 -1.95
CA ASN A 95 -1.76 -0.17 -0.73
C ASN A 95 -3.30 -0.02 -0.63
N PRO A 96 -3.85 0.21 0.58
CA PRO A 96 -5.30 0.40 0.74
C PRO A 96 -5.87 1.51 -0.14
N ILE A 97 -5.16 2.64 -0.27
CA ILE A 97 -5.56 3.74 -1.17
C ILE A 97 -5.67 3.32 -2.64
N ASP A 98 -4.79 2.44 -3.12
CA ASP A 98 -4.85 1.95 -4.50
C ASP A 98 -6.11 1.09 -4.71
N VAL A 99 -6.54 0.33 -3.69
CA VAL A 99 -7.80 -0.41 -3.74
C VAL A 99 -9.01 0.54 -3.75
N CYS A 100 -8.98 1.63 -2.99
CA CYS A 100 -10.02 2.66 -3.07
C CYS A 100 -10.14 3.22 -4.49
N GLN A 101 -9.01 3.40 -5.18
CA GLN A 101 -9.02 3.81 -6.59
C GLN A 101 -9.65 2.73 -7.50
N LEU A 102 -9.36 1.44 -7.29
CA LEU A 102 -10.00 0.37 -8.07
C LEU A 102 -11.53 0.37 -7.88
N VAL A 103 -12.00 0.62 -6.65
CA VAL A 103 -13.42 0.70 -6.34
C VAL A 103 -14.05 1.97 -6.92
N GLY A 104 -13.45 3.14 -6.73
CA GLY A 104 -13.94 4.40 -7.30
C GLY A 104 -13.89 4.41 -8.84
N SER A 105 -13.00 3.63 -9.43
CA SER A 105 -12.94 3.36 -10.86
C SER A 105 -13.86 2.21 -11.30
N GLY A 106 -14.76 1.71 -10.46
CA GLY A 106 -15.73 0.67 -10.83
C GLY A 106 -15.12 -0.66 -11.31
N LEU A 107 -13.83 -0.89 -11.09
CA LEU A 107 -13.16 -2.17 -11.41
C LEU A 107 -13.50 -3.24 -10.37
N VAL A 108 -13.81 -2.83 -9.15
CA VAL A 108 -14.32 -3.68 -8.06
C VAL A 108 -15.50 -2.97 -7.42
N LYS A 109 -16.48 -3.72 -6.93
CA LYS A 109 -17.62 -3.14 -6.23
C LYS A 109 -17.36 -3.10 -4.73
N ALA A 110 -17.75 -2.00 -4.10
CA ALA A 110 -17.90 -1.98 -2.65
C ALA A 110 -19.02 -2.96 -2.24
N ALA A 111 -18.83 -3.67 -1.14
CA ALA A 111 -19.89 -4.49 -0.58
C ALA A 111 -21.02 -3.56 -0.10
N ALA A 112 -22.24 -3.77 -0.61
CA ALA A 112 -23.38 -2.88 -0.37
C ALA A 112 -24.36 -3.38 0.70
N ASP A 113 -23.97 -4.38 1.49
CA ASP A 113 -24.83 -4.94 2.55
C ASP A 113 -24.98 -3.93 3.71
N PRO A 114 -26.19 -3.40 3.98
CA PRO A 114 -26.43 -2.46 5.07
C PRO A 114 -26.03 -3.00 6.44
N ILE A 115 -26.19 -4.32 6.65
CA ILE A 115 -25.82 -5.00 7.90
C ILE A 115 -24.30 -4.98 8.05
N ALA A 116 -23.56 -5.30 6.99
CA ALA A 116 -22.10 -5.21 6.98
C ALA A 116 -21.60 -3.79 7.29
N THR A 117 -22.23 -2.77 6.70
CA THR A 117 -21.88 -1.36 6.92
C THR A 117 -22.16 -0.95 8.37
N ALA A 118 -23.24 -1.42 8.97
CA ALA A 118 -23.53 -1.16 10.38
C ALA A 118 -22.48 -1.80 11.32
N ILE A 119 -21.98 -2.99 10.99
CA ILE A 119 -20.94 -3.67 11.79
C ILE A 119 -19.55 -3.02 11.58
N PHE A 120 -19.25 -2.55 10.36
CA PHE A 120 -17.94 -2.01 9.99
C PHE A 120 -18.03 -0.65 9.27
N PRO A 121 -18.49 0.41 9.94
CA PRO A 121 -18.84 1.68 9.29
C PRO A 121 -17.65 2.42 8.67
N THR A 122 -16.44 2.22 9.21
CA THR A 122 -15.25 2.99 8.80
C THR A 122 -14.29 2.23 7.88
N LYS A 123 -14.56 0.94 7.60
CA LYS A 123 -13.64 0.09 6.83
C LYS A 123 -14.27 -0.31 5.50
N LEU A 124 -13.64 0.10 4.40
CA LEU A 124 -14.05 -0.31 3.07
C LEU A 124 -14.02 -1.84 2.94
N GLN A 125 -15.16 -2.40 2.56
CA GLN A 125 -15.33 -3.80 2.22
C GLN A 125 -15.62 -3.93 0.73
N ILE A 126 -15.05 -4.93 0.10
CA ILE A 126 -15.23 -5.23 -1.31
C ILE A 126 -16.05 -6.51 -1.47
N ASP A 127 -16.87 -6.51 -2.50
CA ASP A 127 -17.66 -7.67 -2.91
C ASP A 127 -16.76 -8.78 -3.49
N THR A 128 -17.02 -10.02 -3.08
CA THR A 128 -16.20 -11.18 -3.46
C THR A 128 -16.30 -11.48 -4.95
N GLN A 129 -17.49 -11.39 -5.54
CA GLN A 129 -17.69 -11.74 -6.94
C GLN A 129 -16.96 -10.78 -7.88
N SER A 130 -17.15 -9.47 -7.70
CA SER A 130 -16.47 -8.43 -8.49
C SER A 130 -14.96 -8.47 -8.33
N ARG A 131 -14.46 -8.76 -7.12
CA ARG A 131 -13.04 -8.99 -6.88
C ARG A 131 -12.51 -10.17 -7.69
N VAL A 132 -13.17 -11.33 -7.64
CA VAL A 132 -12.75 -12.53 -8.39
C VAL A 132 -12.80 -12.27 -9.88
N GLN A 133 -13.85 -11.59 -10.37
CA GLN A 133 -13.97 -11.22 -11.78
C GLN A 133 -12.80 -10.35 -12.22
N LEU A 134 -12.44 -9.32 -11.46
CA LEU A 134 -11.29 -8.49 -11.78
C LEU A 134 -9.99 -9.30 -11.84
N GLU A 135 -9.78 -10.23 -10.90
CA GLU A 135 -8.58 -11.08 -10.91
C GLU A 135 -8.49 -11.92 -12.18
N VAL A 136 -9.62 -12.50 -12.63
CA VAL A 136 -9.72 -13.25 -13.88
C VAL A 136 -9.47 -12.34 -15.09
N ASP A 137 -10.10 -11.17 -15.15
CA ASP A 137 -9.99 -10.23 -16.26
C ASP A 137 -8.54 -9.73 -16.44
N VAL A 138 -7.85 -9.45 -15.34
CA VAL A 138 -6.43 -9.06 -15.38
C VAL A 138 -5.57 -10.23 -15.83
N LEU A 139 -5.74 -11.42 -15.25
CA LEU A 139 -4.94 -12.59 -15.61
C LEU A 139 -5.12 -12.99 -17.08
N ALA A 140 -6.32 -12.83 -17.64
CA ALA A 140 -6.59 -13.07 -19.06
C ALA A 140 -5.84 -12.12 -20.01
N ARG A 141 -5.39 -10.95 -19.52
CA ARG A 141 -4.64 -9.96 -20.31
C ARG A 141 -3.14 -9.97 -20.06
N VAL A 142 -2.68 -10.63 -19.00
CA VAL A 142 -1.27 -10.69 -18.63
C VAL A 142 -0.56 -11.73 -19.48
N GLN A 143 0.50 -11.29 -20.18
CA GLN A 143 1.42 -12.19 -20.86
C GLN A 143 2.49 -12.69 -19.88
N PHE A 144 2.53 -14.00 -19.66
CA PHE A 144 3.58 -14.65 -18.86
C PHE A 144 4.75 -15.03 -19.77
N SER A 145 5.94 -14.55 -19.45
CA SER A 145 7.13 -14.76 -20.30
C SER A 145 8.42 -14.69 -19.48
N GLN A 146 9.57 -14.89 -20.13
CA GLN A 146 10.88 -14.68 -19.49
C GLN A 146 11.20 -13.18 -19.36
N PRO A 147 12.01 -12.79 -18.35
CA PRO A 147 12.46 -11.40 -18.20
C PRO A 147 13.11 -10.88 -19.48
N CYS A 148 12.77 -9.64 -19.84
CA CYS A 148 13.35 -8.93 -20.99
C CYS A 148 13.52 -7.44 -20.67
N GLU A 149 14.50 -6.81 -21.30
CA GLU A 149 14.93 -5.45 -20.91
C GLU A 149 13.90 -4.36 -21.24
N ASP A 150 13.04 -4.58 -22.23
CA ASP A 150 12.05 -3.59 -22.67
C ASP A 150 10.84 -3.46 -21.73
N TRP A 151 10.86 -4.15 -20.59
CA TRP A 151 9.74 -4.17 -19.66
C TRP A 151 10.17 -3.66 -18.30
N ILE A 152 9.40 -2.70 -17.79
CA ILE A 152 9.68 -2.01 -16.55
C ILE A 152 8.53 -2.32 -15.59
N SER A 153 8.86 -2.73 -14.36
CA SER A 153 7.84 -2.99 -13.34
C SER A 153 7.01 -1.72 -13.10
N ILE A 154 5.70 -1.88 -12.95
CA ILE A 154 4.79 -0.75 -12.73
C ILE A 154 5.22 0.09 -11.51
N PRO A 155 5.60 -0.51 -10.36
CA PRO A 155 6.10 0.27 -9.22
C PRO A 155 7.31 1.14 -9.56
N ARG A 156 8.22 0.64 -10.42
CA ARG A 156 9.38 1.42 -10.88
C ARG A 156 8.96 2.52 -11.83
N ALA A 157 8.08 2.25 -12.80
CA ALA A 157 7.58 3.25 -13.73
C ALA A 157 6.85 4.40 -13.01
N PHE A 158 6.06 4.07 -11.97
CA PHE A 158 5.31 5.04 -11.17
C PHE A 158 6.17 5.95 -10.29
N THR A 159 7.48 5.72 -10.19
CA THR A 159 8.42 6.66 -9.55
C THR A 159 8.60 7.96 -10.34
N ILE A 160 8.16 8.01 -11.59
CA ILE A 160 8.13 9.22 -12.43
C ILE A 160 6.99 10.16 -12.02
N ILE A 161 5.90 9.61 -11.44
CA ILE A 161 4.70 10.37 -11.07
C ILE A 161 4.74 10.67 -9.57
N GLY A 162 5.25 11.81 -9.13
CA GLY A 162 5.08 12.25 -7.75
C GLY A 162 4.15 13.45 -7.65
N GLY A 163 3.73 13.77 -6.42
CA GLY A 163 2.75 14.83 -6.18
C GLY A 163 1.33 14.49 -6.69
N SER A 164 1.08 13.21 -6.98
CA SER A 164 -0.19 12.67 -7.46
C SER A 164 -0.33 11.22 -6.99
N HIS A 165 -1.57 10.75 -6.88
CA HIS A 165 -1.87 9.34 -6.68
C HIS A 165 -1.33 8.48 -7.84
N LYS A 166 -0.95 7.24 -7.53
CA LYS A 166 -0.48 6.30 -8.56
C LYS A 166 -1.64 5.85 -9.43
N PRO A 167 -1.50 5.80 -10.77
CA PRO A 167 -2.62 5.50 -11.66
C PRO A 167 -2.86 3.99 -11.81
N TRP A 168 -2.97 3.25 -10.70
CA TRP A 168 -3.28 1.82 -10.75
C TRP A 168 -4.62 1.56 -11.44
N GLY A 169 -5.70 2.20 -10.99
CA GLY A 169 -7.03 2.07 -11.61
C GLY A 169 -7.04 2.35 -13.11
N PRO A 170 -6.60 3.54 -13.56
CA PRO A 170 -6.54 3.87 -14.99
C PRO A 170 -5.69 2.90 -15.83
N VAL A 171 -4.49 2.51 -15.35
CA VAL A 171 -3.61 1.59 -16.09
C VAL A 171 -4.22 0.20 -16.19
N ILE A 172 -4.81 -0.30 -15.10
CA ILE A 172 -5.42 -1.63 -15.07
C ILE A 172 -6.69 -1.67 -15.90
N ARG A 173 -7.51 -0.62 -15.86
CA ARG A 173 -8.67 -0.48 -16.75
C ARG A 173 -8.23 -0.49 -18.22
N ALA A 174 -7.18 0.25 -18.57
CA ALA A 174 -6.67 0.28 -19.95
C ALA A 174 -6.17 -1.10 -20.39
N ALA A 175 -5.51 -1.85 -19.49
CA ALA A 175 -5.07 -3.21 -19.77
C ALA A 175 -6.23 -4.17 -20.03
N ILE A 176 -7.24 -4.16 -19.15
CA ILE A 176 -8.46 -4.99 -19.29
C ILE A 176 -9.21 -4.63 -20.57
N GLY A 177 -9.29 -3.34 -20.90
CA GLY A 177 -9.92 -2.85 -22.13
C GLY A 177 -9.08 -3.05 -23.40
N GLY A 178 -7.84 -3.55 -23.31
CA GLY A 178 -6.96 -3.72 -24.47
C GLY A 178 -6.42 -2.41 -25.07
N SER A 179 -6.55 -1.29 -24.37
CA SER A 179 -6.06 0.03 -24.80
C SER A 179 -4.70 0.41 -24.23
N LEU A 180 -4.12 -0.43 -23.37
CA LEU A 180 -2.75 -0.26 -22.87
C LEU A 180 -1.75 -0.69 -23.94
N PRO A 181 -0.88 0.21 -24.46
CA PRO A 181 0.11 -0.14 -25.47
C PRO A 181 0.99 -1.31 -25.02
N TYR A 182 1.16 -2.30 -25.89
CA TYR A 182 1.89 -3.56 -25.64
C TYR A 182 1.32 -4.47 -24.54
N GLY A 183 0.30 -4.03 -23.78
CA GLY A 183 -0.35 -4.82 -22.73
C GLY A 183 0.44 -4.91 -21.42
N LEU A 184 0.08 -5.90 -20.59
CA LEU A 184 0.73 -6.19 -19.31
C LEU A 184 1.58 -7.46 -19.40
N ARG A 185 2.72 -7.46 -18.70
CA ARG A 185 3.54 -8.66 -18.50
C ARG A 185 3.75 -9.01 -17.03
N CYS A 186 3.94 -10.30 -16.79
CA CYS A 186 4.41 -10.83 -15.52
C CYS A 186 5.51 -11.87 -15.77
N PHE A 187 6.63 -11.75 -15.05
CA PHE A 187 7.76 -12.68 -15.17
C PHE A 187 7.82 -13.70 -14.01
N GLU A 188 6.97 -13.55 -12.99
CA GLU A 188 7.07 -14.32 -11.75
C GLU A 188 5.71 -14.79 -11.21
N GLY A 189 5.54 -16.12 -11.19
CA GLY A 189 4.42 -16.79 -10.53
C GLY A 189 3.09 -16.68 -11.27
N ALA A 190 2.22 -17.67 -11.05
CA ALA A 190 0.89 -17.74 -11.65
C ALA A 190 -0.20 -16.98 -10.86
N ARG A 191 0.15 -16.40 -9.70
CA ARG A 191 -0.79 -15.66 -8.84
C ARG A 191 -0.70 -14.17 -9.11
N LEU A 192 -1.86 -13.50 -9.17
CA LEU A 192 -1.93 -12.06 -9.40
C LEU A 192 -1.25 -11.28 -8.26
N ASN A 193 -0.23 -10.50 -8.62
CA ASN A 193 0.38 -9.52 -7.75
C ASN A 193 0.72 -8.29 -8.59
N PHE A 194 0.08 -7.16 -8.28
CA PHE A 194 0.19 -5.93 -9.07
C PHE A 194 1.60 -5.35 -9.04
N ARG A 195 2.38 -5.56 -7.95
CA ARG A 195 3.78 -5.10 -7.91
C ARG A 195 4.69 -5.83 -8.88
N ARG A 196 4.29 -7.03 -9.31
CA ARG A 196 5.03 -7.86 -10.27
C ARG A 196 4.61 -7.62 -11.72
N LEU A 197 3.60 -6.78 -11.94
CA LEU A 197 3.19 -6.40 -13.28
C LEU A 197 4.20 -5.42 -13.89
N HIS A 198 4.40 -5.57 -15.19
CA HIS A 198 5.30 -4.76 -15.99
C HIS A 198 4.55 -4.12 -17.14
N ILE A 199 5.01 -2.93 -17.51
CA ILE A 199 4.59 -2.20 -18.71
C ILE A 199 5.80 -1.98 -19.63
N HIS A 200 5.53 -1.83 -20.91
CA HIS A 200 6.57 -1.65 -21.91
C HIS A 200 7.30 -0.32 -21.73
N ARG A 201 8.61 -0.32 -21.98
CA ARG A 201 9.52 0.83 -21.85
C ARG A 201 9.02 2.04 -22.63
N PHE A 202 8.43 1.82 -23.81
CA PHE A 202 7.82 2.88 -24.61
C PHE A 202 6.83 3.75 -23.80
N LEU A 203 5.95 3.13 -23.00
CA LEU A 203 4.99 3.88 -22.19
C LEU A 203 5.69 4.67 -21.08
N VAL A 204 6.74 4.10 -20.48
CA VAL A 204 7.52 4.79 -19.45
C VAL A 204 8.24 6.01 -20.02
N GLU A 205 8.77 5.91 -21.24
CA GLU A 205 9.39 7.03 -21.95
C GLU A 205 8.37 8.13 -22.29
N ASP A 206 7.15 7.79 -22.71
CA ASP A 206 6.07 8.77 -22.93
C ASP A 206 5.68 9.47 -21.62
N MET A 207 5.47 8.71 -20.53
CA MET A 207 5.18 9.26 -19.20
C MET A 207 6.28 10.24 -18.74
N ARG A 208 7.55 9.87 -18.99
CA ARG A 208 8.71 10.70 -18.69
C ARG A 208 8.67 12.01 -19.47
N ARG A 209 8.57 11.93 -20.81
CA ARG A 209 8.52 13.11 -21.69
C ARG A 209 7.41 14.07 -21.26
N ARG A 210 6.21 13.54 -21.01
CA ARG A 210 5.08 14.34 -20.52
C ARG A 210 5.37 15.00 -19.18
N GLY A 211 5.93 14.24 -18.23
CA GLY A 211 6.27 14.75 -16.90
C GLY A 211 7.28 15.90 -16.96
N VAL A 212 8.31 15.76 -17.78
CA VAL A 212 9.33 16.80 -17.95
C VAL A 212 8.78 18.03 -18.68
N CYS A 213 7.97 17.83 -19.73
CA CYS A 213 7.31 18.94 -20.44
C CYS A 213 6.13 19.55 -19.67
N GLY A 214 5.83 19.07 -18.46
CA GLY A 214 4.67 19.54 -17.68
C GLY A 214 3.31 19.21 -18.33
N MET A 215 3.27 18.28 -19.27
CA MET A 215 2.05 17.84 -19.93
C MET A 215 1.26 16.87 -19.06
N PRO A 216 -0.08 16.80 -19.23
CA PRO A 216 -0.89 15.78 -18.58
C PRO A 216 -0.41 14.36 -18.91
N GLN A 217 -0.36 13.51 -17.88
CA GLN A 217 -0.05 12.08 -18.02
C GLN A 217 -1.18 11.37 -18.76
N VAL A 218 -0.86 10.39 -19.62
CA VAL A 218 -1.88 9.58 -20.33
C VAL A 218 -2.78 8.85 -19.34
N TYR A 219 -2.18 8.30 -18.29
CA TYR A 219 -2.87 7.66 -17.20
C TYR A 219 -2.66 8.49 -15.93
N SER A 220 -3.74 9.11 -15.45
CA SER A 220 -3.71 9.95 -14.25
C SER A 220 -4.77 9.52 -13.25
N ALA A 221 -4.40 9.52 -11.97
CA ALA A 221 -5.30 9.27 -10.85
C ALA A 221 -5.77 10.62 -10.26
N SER A 222 -6.89 11.15 -10.73
CA SER A 222 -7.49 12.31 -10.08
C SER A 222 -8.27 11.88 -8.82
N ALA A 223 -8.60 12.83 -7.95
CA ALA A 223 -9.47 12.58 -6.80
C ALA A 223 -10.82 11.95 -7.21
N ALA A 224 -11.32 12.27 -8.42
CA ALA A 224 -12.54 11.68 -8.97
C ALA A 224 -12.44 10.16 -9.17
N CYS A 225 -11.24 9.60 -9.40
CA CYS A 225 -11.03 8.16 -9.52
C CYS A 225 -11.30 7.37 -8.23
N PHE A 226 -11.42 8.06 -7.09
CA PHE A 226 -11.71 7.45 -5.79
C PHE A 226 -13.20 7.51 -5.41
N GLY A 227 -13.99 8.37 -6.07
CA GLY A 227 -15.39 8.60 -5.74
C GLY A 227 -15.59 8.92 -4.25
N SER A 228 -16.60 8.30 -3.63
CA SER A 228 -16.89 8.41 -2.19
C SER A 228 -15.86 7.73 -1.27
N HIS A 229 -14.82 7.11 -1.83
CA HIS A 229 -13.82 6.35 -1.08
C HIS A 229 -12.46 7.07 -1.00
N TYR A 230 -12.42 8.35 -1.36
CA TYR A 230 -11.23 9.17 -1.22
C TYR A 230 -10.80 9.25 0.26
N PRO A 231 -9.55 8.90 0.61
CA PRO A 231 -9.11 8.91 2.00
C PRO A 231 -8.76 10.32 2.46
N GLU A 232 -9.32 10.75 3.59
CA GLU A 232 -9.00 12.04 4.24
C GLU A 232 -7.62 12.04 4.93
N ALA A 233 -7.08 10.86 5.21
CA ALA A 233 -5.80 10.67 5.85
C ALA A 233 -4.94 9.62 5.13
N MET A 234 -3.63 9.85 5.10
CA MET A 234 -2.63 8.96 4.53
C MET A 234 -1.70 8.43 5.62
N THR A 235 -1.42 7.13 5.56
CA THR A 235 -0.33 6.51 6.33
C THR A 235 1.02 7.01 5.85
N ARG A 236 2.07 6.86 6.67
CA ARG A 236 3.45 7.18 6.28
C ARG A 236 3.84 6.61 4.90
N THR A 237 3.57 5.32 4.66
CA THR A 237 3.92 4.65 3.39
C THR A 237 3.16 5.23 2.20
N GLU A 238 1.92 5.67 2.40
CA GLU A 238 1.12 6.34 1.38
C GLU A 238 1.67 7.73 1.06
N VAL A 239 2.12 8.49 2.08
CA VAL A 239 2.82 9.77 1.88
C VAL A 239 4.12 9.59 1.09
N GLU A 240 4.93 8.60 1.46
CA GLU A 240 6.18 8.25 0.73
C GLU A 240 5.91 7.94 -0.74
N THR A 241 4.85 7.16 -0.98
CA THR A 241 4.43 6.76 -2.33
C THR A 241 3.91 7.96 -3.12
N TYR A 242 3.05 8.79 -2.53
CA TYR A 242 2.45 9.97 -3.16
C TYR A 242 3.51 11.01 -3.55
N LEU A 243 4.43 11.32 -2.62
CA LEU A 243 5.50 12.30 -2.83
C LEU A 243 6.73 11.71 -3.55
N ASN A 244 6.75 10.41 -3.84
CA ASN A 244 7.91 9.69 -4.36
C ASN A 244 9.19 10.02 -3.58
N CYS A 245 9.14 10.01 -2.25
CA CYS A 245 10.27 10.39 -1.41
C CYS A 245 10.76 9.21 -0.56
N TYR A 246 11.87 9.40 0.14
CA TYR A 246 12.40 8.42 1.08
C TYR A 246 11.76 8.59 2.46
N PRO A 247 11.70 7.53 3.30
CA PRO A 247 11.14 7.61 4.64
C PRO A 247 11.72 8.73 5.50
N ALA A 248 13.04 8.97 5.40
CA ALA A 248 13.71 10.05 6.13
C ALA A 248 13.23 11.45 5.71
N GLU A 249 12.81 11.63 4.45
CA GLU A 249 12.25 12.88 3.97
C GLU A 249 10.87 13.13 4.58
N VAL A 250 10.01 12.11 4.68
CA VAL A 250 8.72 12.23 5.38
C VAL A 250 8.91 12.60 6.85
N SER A 251 9.83 11.93 7.56
CA SER A 251 10.15 12.29 8.95
C SER A 251 10.56 13.75 9.10
N ARG A 252 11.35 14.28 8.16
CA ARG A 252 11.74 15.70 8.16
C ARG A 252 10.57 16.63 7.87
N LEU A 253 9.68 16.29 6.93
CA LEU A 253 8.49 17.10 6.65
C LEU A 253 7.58 17.21 7.87
N VAL A 254 7.40 16.10 8.60
CA VAL A 254 6.64 16.09 9.87
C VAL A 254 7.33 16.97 10.92
N ALA A 255 8.63 16.79 11.14
CA ALA A 255 9.37 17.54 12.16
C ALA A 255 9.38 19.06 11.89
N MET A 256 9.34 19.46 10.62
CA MET A 256 9.34 20.87 10.20
C MET A 256 7.93 21.46 10.08
N GLY A 257 6.87 20.68 10.33
CA GLY A 257 5.48 21.14 10.19
C GLY A 257 5.06 21.47 8.75
N GLU A 258 5.71 20.86 7.74
CA GLU A 258 5.37 21.08 6.33
C GLU A 258 4.17 20.25 5.87
N ILE A 259 3.81 19.20 6.64
CA ILE A 259 2.61 18.38 6.45
C ILE A 259 1.85 18.25 7.77
N ASP A 260 0.53 18.35 7.70
CA ASP A 260 -0.35 18.27 8.86
C ASP A 260 -0.52 16.81 9.29
N VAL A 261 -0.18 16.50 10.54
CA VAL A 261 -0.30 15.17 11.12
C VAL A 261 -1.51 15.09 12.05
N ILE A 262 -2.38 14.12 11.80
CA ILE A 262 -3.58 13.84 12.58
C ILE A 262 -3.25 12.95 13.79
N ALA A 263 -2.38 11.96 13.58
CA ALA A 263 -1.89 11.06 14.62
C ALA A 263 -0.42 10.70 14.36
N LEU A 264 0.37 10.53 15.42
CA LEU A 264 1.80 10.19 15.31
C LEU A 264 2.08 8.69 15.40
N ASP A 265 1.24 7.94 16.11
CA ASP A 265 1.40 6.48 16.28
C ASP A 265 0.06 5.73 16.17
N PRO A 266 -0.22 5.05 15.04
CA PRO A 266 0.56 5.08 13.80
C PRO A 266 0.48 6.46 13.12
N MET A 267 1.52 6.83 12.36
CA MET A 267 1.55 8.12 11.68
C MET A 267 0.49 8.23 10.59
N MET A 268 -0.39 9.22 10.73
CA MET A 268 -1.46 9.58 9.80
C MET A 268 -1.37 11.07 9.46
N ALA A 269 -1.05 11.41 8.21
CA ALA A 269 -1.11 12.79 7.71
C ALA A 269 -2.47 13.09 7.08
N ARG A 270 -2.89 14.36 7.13
CA ARG A 270 -4.06 14.82 6.39
C ARG A 270 -3.76 14.83 4.88
N SER A 271 -4.58 14.15 4.09
CA SER A 271 -4.37 14.00 2.65
C SER A 271 -4.23 15.35 1.95
N SER A 272 -5.12 16.30 2.21
CA SER A 272 -5.10 17.62 1.58
C SER A 272 -3.79 18.41 1.83
N SER A 273 -3.17 18.24 2.99
CA SER A 273 -1.88 18.86 3.33
C SER A 273 -0.74 18.27 2.48
N VAL A 274 -0.71 16.93 2.36
CA VAL A 274 0.25 16.19 1.54
C VAL A 274 0.10 16.52 0.06
N GLU A 275 -1.14 16.58 -0.43
CA GLU A 275 -1.43 16.93 -1.82
C GLU A 275 -1.01 18.36 -2.16
N LYS A 276 -1.32 19.32 -1.27
CA LYS A 276 -0.87 20.71 -1.42
C LYS A 276 0.66 20.82 -1.47
N PHE A 277 1.36 20.07 -0.61
CA PHE A 277 2.81 20.01 -0.64
C PHE A 277 3.32 19.39 -1.95
N GLY A 278 2.78 18.24 -2.34
CA GLY A 278 3.17 17.52 -3.55
C GLY A 278 2.89 18.28 -4.84
N ALA A 279 1.85 19.13 -4.89
CA ALA A 279 1.55 19.98 -6.02
C ALA A 279 2.60 21.08 -6.24
N LYS A 280 3.26 21.55 -5.17
CA LYS A 280 4.27 22.61 -5.22
C LYS A 280 5.69 22.06 -5.35
N TYR A 281 5.97 20.92 -4.74
CA TYR A 281 7.33 20.42 -4.57
C TYR A 281 7.57 19.05 -5.20
N ILE A 282 8.81 18.83 -5.62
CA ILE A 282 9.31 17.58 -6.22
C ILE A 282 10.49 17.04 -5.42
N SER A 283 10.50 15.73 -5.19
CA SER A 283 11.57 15.05 -4.47
C SER A 283 12.77 14.76 -5.38
N MET A 284 13.94 14.54 -4.78
CA MET A 284 15.12 14.07 -5.51
C MET A 284 14.87 12.75 -6.24
N ARG A 285 14.13 11.82 -5.63
CA ARG A 285 13.84 10.50 -6.22
C ARG A 285 12.91 10.60 -7.42
N GLU A 286 11.91 11.47 -7.37
CA GLU A 286 11.04 11.75 -8.52
C GLU A 286 11.83 12.41 -9.65
N MET A 287 12.64 13.43 -9.35
CA MET A 287 13.54 14.05 -10.34
C MET A 287 14.46 13.03 -11.01
N ALA A 288 15.13 12.18 -10.23
CA ALA A 288 16.02 11.14 -10.75
C ALA A 288 15.29 10.20 -11.72
N ALA A 289 14.04 9.82 -11.41
CA ALA A 289 13.22 9.00 -12.29
C ALA A 289 12.77 9.74 -13.55
N LEU A 290 12.35 11.00 -13.42
CA LEU A 290 11.93 11.87 -14.53
C LEU A 290 13.07 12.17 -15.51
N TYR A 291 14.31 12.27 -15.03
CA TYR A 291 15.45 12.53 -15.90
C TYR A 291 16.29 11.27 -16.18
N ALA A 292 15.79 10.08 -15.82
CA ALA A 292 16.46 8.81 -16.10
C ALA A 292 17.92 8.74 -15.60
N MET A 293 18.21 9.36 -14.46
CA MET A 293 19.59 9.53 -13.98
C MET A 293 19.72 9.16 -12.50
N PRO A 294 20.93 8.80 -12.04
CA PRO A 294 21.17 8.58 -10.62
C PRO A 294 20.85 9.85 -9.78
N PRO A 295 20.33 9.70 -8.55
CA PRO A 295 20.02 10.84 -7.68
C PRO A 295 21.16 11.82 -7.45
N ILE A 296 22.39 11.32 -7.37
CA ILE A 296 23.59 12.15 -7.21
C ILE A 296 23.78 13.07 -8.42
N LEU A 297 23.63 12.52 -9.63
CA LEU A 297 23.74 13.30 -10.87
C LEU A 297 22.62 14.34 -10.97
N ALA A 298 21.37 13.95 -10.68
CA ALA A 298 20.24 14.89 -10.66
C ALA A 298 20.50 16.08 -9.71
N ARG A 299 21.07 15.83 -8.53
CA ARG A 299 21.44 16.89 -7.59
C ARG A 299 22.48 17.86 -8.16
N PHE A 300 23.56 17.33 -8.74
CA PHE A 300 24.61 18.17 -9.33
C PHE A 300 24.06 19.01 -10.48
N MET A 301 23.25 18.41 -11.35
CA MET A 301 22.67 19.12 -12.49
C MET A 301 21.74 20.24 -12.08
N MET A 302 20.91 20.06 -11.05
CA MET A 302 20.06 21.15 -10.54
C MET A 302 20.89 22.30 -9.97
N LEU A 303 21.99 21.99 -9.29
CA LEU A 303 22.89 23.01 -8.75
C LEU A 303 23.54 23.83 -9.87
N GLU A 304 24.04 23.15 -10.92
CA GLU A 304 24.63 23.82 -12.10
C GLU A 304 23.60 24.65 -12.87
N ALA A 305 22.36 24.19 -12.94
CA ALA A 305 21.26 24.92 -13.55
C ALA A 305 20.74 26.10 -12.70
N GLY A 306 21.36 26.38 -11.55
CA GLY A 306 20.96 27.47 -10.66
C GLY A 306 19.65 27.22 -9.91
N VAL A 307 19.09 26.02 -9.97
CA VAL A 307 17.82 25.67 -9.31
C VAL A 307 18.07 25.47 -7.82
N LYS A 308 17.59 26.42 -7.03
CA LYS A 308 17.76 26.40 -5.57
C LYS A 308 16.86 25.34 -4.93
N ARG A 309 17.44 24.60 -4.00
CA ARG A 309 16.69 23.66 -3.14
C ARG A 309 15.80 24.46 -2.20
N SER A 310 14.48 24.31 -2.34
CA SER A 310 13.50 25.13 -1.60
C SER A 310 13.24 24.61 -0.19
N LYS A 311 13.18 23.27 -0.03
CA LYS A 311 12.90 22.59 1.25
C LYS A 311 13.81 21.37 1.39
N ASN A 312 14.03 20.87 2.61
CA ASN A 312 15.00 19.81 2.95
C ASN A 312 14.75 18.43 2.27
N GLY A 313 15.00 18.34 0.96
CA GLY A 313 14.76 17.15 0.12
C GLY A 313 14.05 17.46 -1.19
N PHE A 314 13.61 18.71 -1.35
CA PHE A 314 12.64 19.08 -2.36
C PHE A 314 12.97 20.41 -3.05
N TRP A 315 12.55 20.49 -4.30
CA TRP A 315 12.64 21.66 -5.18
C TRP A 315 11.23 22.12 -5.55
N ASN A 316 11.07 23.39 -5.89
CA ASN A 316 9.80 23.88 -6.42
C ASN A 316 9.61 23.33 -7.84
N ARG A 317 8.43 22.76 -8.12
CA ARG A 317 8.10 22.24 -9.45
C ARG A 317 8.11 23.33 -10.51
N ALA A 318 7.74 24.56 -10.14
CA ALA A 318 7.74 25.69 -11.07
C ALA A 318 9.14 26.00 -11.60
N ASP A 319 10.18 25.85 -10.76
CA ASP A 319 11.57 26.13 -11.14
C ASP A 319 12.13 25.09 -12.13
N LEU A 320 11.47 23.94 -12.26
CA LEU A 320 11.80 22.91 -13.25
C LEU A 320 11.05 23.08 -14.57
N ARG A 321 9.96 23.87 -14.58
CA ARG A 321 9.12 24.13 -15.74
C ARG A 321 9.62 25.37 -16.45
N GLY A 322 10.74 25.21 -17.16
CA GLY A 322 11.35 26.27 -17.97
C GLY A 322 12.34 25.68 -18.97
N GLY A 323 12.28 26.15 -20.21
CA GLY A 323 13.10 25.66 -21.33
C GLY A 323 14.58 25.53 -21.00
N GLY A 324 15.18 26.45 -20.24
CA GLY A 324 16.62 26.44 -19.96
C GLY A 324 17.14 25.22 -19.19
N VAL A 325 16.38 24.68 -18.23
CA VAL A 325 16.80 23.48 -17.46
C VAL A 325 16.63 22.24 -18.32
N PHE A 326 15.50 22.13 -19.02
CA PHE A 326 15.16 21.02 -19.91
C PHE A 326 16.05 20.95 -21.16
N GLU A 327 16.30 22.08 -21.82
CA GLU A 327 17.19 22.21 -22.98
C GLU A 327 18.63 21.91 -22.58
N ALA A 328 19.10 22.40 -21.42
CA ALA A 328 20.43 22.03 -20.92
C ALA A 328 20.54 20.54 -20.58
N LEU A 329 19.46 19.93 -20.06
CA LEU A 329 19.40 18.51 -19.70
C LEU A 329 19.30 17.59 -20.92
N ILE A 330 18.46 17.90 -21.91
CA ILE A 330 18.34 17.15 -23.17
C ILE A 330 19.59 17.32 -24.03
N SER A 331 20.12 18.54 -24.15
CA SER A 331 21.36 18.78 -24.91
C SER A 331 22.52 17.98 -24.31
N ARG A 332 22.61 17.88 -22.98
CA ARG A 332 23.61 17.03 -22.32
C ARG A 332 23.30 15.53 -22.35
N GLN A 333 22.03 15.10 -22.28
CA GLN A 333 21.70 13.68 -22.47
C GLN A 333 21.97 13.20 -23.90
N LEU A 334 21.84 14.08 -24.91
CA LEU A 334 22.29 13.80 -26.28
C LEU A 334 23.82 13.71 -26.35
N ILE A 335 24.56 14.54 -25.61
CA ILE A 335 26.03 14.47 -25.52
C ILE A 335 26.49 13.22 -24.74
N VAL A 336 25.79 12.83 -23.67
CA VAL A 336 26.10 11.64 -22.86
C VAL A 336 25.58 10.35 -23.50
N GLY A 337 24.56 10.40 -24.38
CA GLY A 337 24.22 9.27 -25.25
C GLY A 337 25.33 8.97 -26.28
N VAL A 338 26.18 9.96 -26.59
CA VAL A 338 27.41 9.82 -27.40
C VAL A 338 28.62 9.46 -26.52
N TRP A 339 28.59 9.81 -25.23
CA TRP A 339 29.54 9.34 -24.24
C TRP A 339 28.93 8.20 -23.43
N GLU A 340 28.98 6.99 -23.98
CA GLU A 340 29.21 5.82 -23.13
C GLU A 340 30.40 6.19 -22.23
N MET A 341 30.10 6.66 -21.01
CA MET A 341 31.13 6.85 -20.03
C MET A 341 31.78 5.48 -19.87
N PRO A 342 33.08 5.32 -20.19
CA PRO A 342 33.75 4.09 -19.83
C PRO A 342 33.48 3.93 -18.34
N GLY A 343 33.02 2.73 -17.95
CA GLY A 343 32.74 2.40 -16.56
C GLY A 343 33.85 2.93 -15.66
N PRO A 344 33.55 3.23 -14.38
CA PRO A 344 34.44 3.96 -13.48
C PRO A 344 35.87 3.48 -13.72
N PRO A 345 36.86 4.39 -13.93
CA PRO A 345 38.22 3.99 -14.27
C PRO A 345 38.58 2.88 -13.31
N LYS A 346 38.84 1.68 -13.84
CA LYS A 346 39.11 0.48 -13.06
C LYS A 346 39.98 0.94 -11.92
N ALA A 347 39.42 0.94 -10.70
CA ALA A 347 40.15 1.35 -9.52
C ALA A 347 41.50 0.68 -9.64
N LEU A 348 42.57 1.50 -9.64
CA LEU A 348 43.97 1.06 -9.64
C LEU A 348 44.00 -0.30 -8.97
N GLN A 349 44.23 -1.34 -9.77
CA GLN A 349 44.37 -2.68 -9.23
C GLN A 349 45.48 -2.55 -8.21
N ARG A 350 45.12 -2.56 -6.92
CA ARG A 350 46.11 -2.68 -5.87
C ARG A 350 46.90 -3.94 -6.22
N PRO A 351 48.23 -3.87 -6.35
CA PRO A 351 49.02 -5.07 -6.54
C PRO A 351 48.63 -6.04 -5.42
N ARG A 352 48.40 -7.32 -5.79
CA ARG A 352 47.79 -8.40 -4.98
C ARG A 352 48.44 -8.69 -3.62
N ASN A 353 49.40 -7.89 -3.17
CA ASN A 353 50.23 -8.16 -2.00
C ASN A 353 50.16 -7.05 -0.92
N TRP A 354 49.08 -6.29 -0.84
CA TRP A 354 48.85 -5.40 0.32
C TRP A 354 47.92 -6.06 1.34
N PRO A 355 48.37 -6.27 2.60
CA PRO A 355 47.56 -6.90 3.62
C PRO A 355 46.35 -6.04 3.98
N SER A 356 45.29 -6.68 4.48
CA SER A 356 44.04 -5.99 4.78
C SER A 356 44.21 -5.06 6.00
N PRO A 357 43.40 -3.99 6.14
CA PRO A 357 43.45 -3.09 7.32
C PRO A 357 43.10 -3.78 8.65
N ARG A 358 42.67 -5.05 8.62
CA ARG A 358 42.48 -5.89 9.81
C ARG A 358 43.74 -6.63 10.24
N GLU A 359 44.76 -6.75 9.38
CA GLU A 359 46.03 -7.40 9.71
C GLU A 359 47.05 -6.41 10.30
N GLU A 360 47.02 -5.13 9.94
CA GLU A 360 47.87 -4.08 10.55
C GLU A 360 47.53 -3.77 12.01
N ALA A 361 46.29 -4.03 12.44
CA ALA A 361 45.85 -3.79 13.82
C ALA A 361 46.33 -4.87 14.81
N SER A 362 46.67 -6.07 14.33
CA SER A 362 47.18 -7.16 15.18
C SER A 362 48.70 -7.13 15.36
N SER A 363 49.44 -6.43 14.49
CA SER A 363 50.90 -6.33 14.57
C SER A 363 51.41 -5.17 15.43
N ARG A 364 50.54 -4.26 15.88
CA ARG A 364 50.91 -3.08 16.69
C ARG A 364 50.62 -3.19 18.19
N LEU A 365 50.19 -4.36 18.67
CA LEU A 365 49.83 -4.59 20.09
C LEU A 365 50.79 -5.51 20.86
N VAL A 366 51.99 -5.75 20.32
CA VAL A 366 53.07 -6.45 21.03
C VAL A 366 54.31 -5.57 21.01
N PHE A 367 54.36 -4.56 21.87
CA PHE A 367 55.58 -3.96 22.45
C PHE A 367 55.16 -2.77 23.29
N MET A 368 54.78 -3.03 24.54
CA MET A 368 54.98 -2.13 25.68
C MET A 368 54.52 -2.86 26.95
N ARG A 369 55.44 -3.57 27.58
CA ARG A 369 55.39 -3.84 29.02
C ARG A 369 56.63 -3.19 29.65
N PRO A 370 56.51 -2.58 30.83
CA PRO A 370 57.57 -1.78 31.44
C PRO A 370 58.57 -2.66 32.20
N SER A 371 59.82 -2.22 32.21
CA SER A 371 60.80 -2.53 33.26
C SER A 371 60.64 -1.54 34.40
#